data_AF-A0A1G1HHJ3-F1
#
_entry.id   AF-A0A1G1HHJ3-F1
#
_cell.length_a   1.000
_cell.length_b   1.000
_cell.length_c   1.000
_cell.angle_alpha   90.00
_cell.angle_beta   90.00
_cell.angle_gamma   90.00
#
_symmetry.space_group_name_H-M   'P 1'
#
loop_
_entity.id
_entity.type
_entity.pdbx_description
1 polymer ?
#
loop_
_entity_poly.entity_id
_entity_poly.type
_entity_poly.pdbx_seq_one_letter_code
_entity_poly.pdbx_strand_id
1 'polypeptide(L)' 'MKQATAKNTAEILRKIETIEKEVLNLKLTVLKKITPSPKKIVSLKGVIKDVDVSDEDIRQAKKSLYSKIGI' A
#
# COMPACT_ATOMS: atom_id res chain seq x y z
N MET A 1 -35.72 3.29 32.86
CA MET A 1 -35.52 2.10 31.98
C MET A 1 -34.87 2.44 30.64
N LYS A 2 -35.33 3.46 29.88
CA LYS A 2 -34.78 3.82 28.54
C LYS A 2 -33.26 4.14 28.52
N GLN A 3 -32.74 4.74 29.58
CA GLN A 3 -31.32 5.17 29.65
C GLN A 3 -30.33 4.00 29.83
N ALA A 4 -30.76 2.91 30.48
CA ALA A 4 -29.96 1.71 30.66
C ALA A 4 -29.83 0.91 29.35
N THR A 5 -30.91 0.87 28.56
CA THR A 5 -30.93 0.24 27.23
C THR A 5 -30.02 1.00 26.24
N ALA A 6 -30.04 2.34 26.26
CA ALA A 6 -29.18 3.16 25.42
C ALA A 6 -27.67 3.03 25.77
N LYS A 7 -27.32 2.91 27.06
CA LYS A 7 -25.95 2.61 27.50
C LYS A 7 -25.44 1.27 26.96
N ASN A 8 -26.30 0.25 26.95
CA ASN A 8 -25.97 -1.08 26.42
C ASN A 8 -25.72 -1.03 24.90
N THR A 9 -26.57 -0.32 24.14
CA THR A 9 -26.36 -0.15 22.68
C THR A 9 -25.05 0.56 22.37
N ALA A 10 -24.72 1.64 23.08
CA ALA A 10 -23.47 2.37 22.87
C ALA A 10 -22.22 1.52 23.19
N GLU A 11 -22.31 0.69 24.23
CA GLU A 11 -21.24 -0.25 24.58
C GLU A 11 -21.05 -1.33 23.50
N ILE A 12 -22.15 -1.89 22.98
CA ILE A 12 -22.11 -2.87 21.88
C ILE A 12 -21.49 -2.25 20.63
N LEU A 13 -21.90 -1.03 20.24
CA LEU A 13 -21.33 -0.33 19.08
C LEU A 13 -19.83 -0.10 19.24
N ARG A 14 -19.37 0.30 20.44
CA ARG A 14 -17.95 0.47 20.73
C ARG A 14 -17.18 -0.85 20.62
N LYS A 15 -17.76 -1.97 21.07
CA LYS A 15 -17.15 -3.30 20.93
C LYS A 15 -17.04 -3.71 19.47
N ILE A 16 -18.06 -3.44 18.65
CA ILE A 16 -18.02 -3.69 17.20
C ILE A 16 -16.89 -2.88 16.55
N GLU A 17 -16.79 -1.58 16.84
CA GLU A 17 -15.74 -0.71 16.29
C GLU A 17 -14.33 -1.21 16.66
N THR A 18 -14.14 -1.69 17.90
CA THR A 18 -12.88 -2.30 18.33
C THR A 18 -12.55 -3.55 17.53
N ILE A 19 -13.53 -4.45 17.34
CA ILE A 19 -13.36 -5.67 16.55
C ILE A 19 -12.99 -5.34 15.09
N GLU A 20 -13.64 -4.35 14.49
CA GLU A 20 -13.33 -3.92 13.12
C GLU A 20 -11.89 -3.42 12.98
N LYS A 21 -11.40 -2.64 13.94
CA LYS A 21 -10.02 -2.16 13.99
C LYS A 21 -9.02 -3.30 14.16
N GLU A 22 -9.31 -4.26 15.03
CA GLU A 22 -8.46 -5.45 15.24
C GLU A 22 -8.39 -6.31 13.99
N VAL A 23 -9.51 -6.56 13.31
CA VAL A 23 -9.57 -7.31 12.05
C VAL A 23 -8.80 -6.60 10.95
N LEU A 24 -8.91 -5.26 10.84
CA LEU A 24 -8.12 -4.48 9.89
C LEU A 24 -6.62 -4.62 10.15
N ASN A 25 -6.20 -4.48 11.41
CA ASN A 25 -4.81 -4.63 11.81
C ASN A 25 -4.28 -6.04 11.53
N LEU A 26 -5.10 -7.08 11.76
CA LEU A 26 -4.75 -8.46 11.44
C LEU A 26 -4.54 -8.62 9.93
N LYS A 27 -5.46 -8.13 9.09
CA LYS A 27 -5.33 -8.17 7.62
C LYS A 27 -4.04 -7.50 7.15
N LEU A 28 -3.73 -6.31 7.67
CA LEU A 28 -2.49 -5.59 7.33
C LEU A 28 -1.25 -6.34 7.79
N THR A 29 -1.29 -6.96 8.96
CA THR A 29 -0.18 -7.77 9.49
C THR A 29 0.06 -9.00 8.61
N VAL A 30 -1.00 -9.67 8.18
CA VAL A 30 -0.92 -10.80 7.24
C VAL A 30 -0.35 -10.33 5.89
N LEU A 31 -0.85 -9.23 5.32
CA LEU A 31 -0.33 -8.68 4.06
C LEU A 31 1.16 -8.34 4.13
N LYS A 32 1.66 -7.86 5.26
CA LYS A 32 3.10 -7.59 5.47
C LYS A 32 3.94 -8.86 5.57
N LYS A 33 3.37 -9.95 6.09
CA LYS A 33 4.04 -11.25 6.27
C LYS A 33 3.98 -12.11 5.02
N ILE A 34 2.98 -11.90 4.16
CA ILE A 34 2.99 -12.45 2.81
C ILE A 34 4.16 -11.77 2.11
N THR A 35 5.23 -12.53 1.88
CA THR A 35 6.42 -12.10 1.17
C THR A 35 5.98 -11.30 -0.06
N PRO A 36 6.46 -10.06 -0.27
CA PRO A 36 6.20 -9.40 -1.54
C PRO A 36 6.64 -10.40 -2.60
N SER A 37 5.71 -10.85 -3.46
CA SER A 37 6.04 -11.79 -4.53
C SER A 37 7.32 -11.27 -5.16
N PRO A 38 8.38 -12.08 -5.33
CA PRO A 38 9.65 -11.58 -5.85
C PRO A 38 9.31 -10.71 -7.05
N LYS A 39 9.46 -9.38 -6.89
CA LYS A 39 8.97 -8.43 -7.89
C LYS A 39 9.67 -8.85 -9.15
N LYS A 40 8.93 -9.44 -10.09
CA LYS A 40 9.52 -9.91 -11.33
C LYS A 40 10.13 -8.66 -11.94
N ILE A 41 11.45 -8.63 -12.08
CA ILE A 41 12.13 -7.52 -12.73
C ILE A 41 11.65 -7.58 -14.18
N VAL A 42 10.59 -6.81 -14.46
CA VAL A 42 10.06 -6.63 -15.79
C VAL A 42 10.81 -5.47 -16.40
N SER A 43 11.29 -5.67 -17.62
CA SER A 43 11.89 -4.57 -18.37
C SER A 43 10.83 -3.48 -18.53
N LEU A 44 11.24 -2.23 -18.34
CA LEU A 44 10.35 -1.07 -18.58
C LEU A 44 9.79 -1.10 -20.00
N LYS A 45 10.58 -1.59 -20.95
CA LYS A 45 10.21 -1.88 -22.34
C LYS A 45 9.00 -2.81 -22.49
N GLY A 46 8.81 -3.76 -21.57
CA GLY A 46 7.65 -4.66 -21.58
C GLY A 46 6.38 -4.08 -20.94
N VAL A 47 6.53 -3.06 -20.09
CA VAL A 47 5.42 -2.38 -19.40
C VAL A 47 4.82 -1.28 -20.26
N ILE A 48 5.67 -0.53 -20.98
CA ILE A 48 5.25 0.52 -21.89
C ILE A 48 5.20 -0.07 -23.30
N LYS A 49 4.06 -0.70 -23.65
CA LYS A 49 3.82 -1.18 -25.01
C LYS A 49 3.71 0.02 -25.96
N ASP A 50 4.24 -0.12 -27.17
CA ASP A 50 4.15 0.86 -28.26
C ASP A 50 4.87 2.21 -28.02
N VAL A 51 5.80 2.26 -27.06
CA VAL A 51 6.71 3.40 -26.89
C VAL A 51 8.13 2.95 -27.17
N ASP A 52 8.75 3.56 -28.17
CA ASP A 52 10.17 3.39 -28.44
C ASP A 52 10.97 4.25 -27.44
N VAL A 53 11.60 3.59 -26.47
CA VAL A 53 12.42 4.26 -25.47
C VAL A 53 13.84 4.33 -26.00
N SER A 54 14.31 5.54 -26.30
CA SER A 54 15.68 5.76 -26.79
C SER A 54 16.70 5.75 -25.66
N ASP A 55 17.98 5.59 -26.00
CA ASP A 55 19.07 5.70 -25.03
C ASP A 55 19.19 7.11 -24.42
N GLU A 56 18.75 8.15 -25.13
CA GLU A 56 18.70 9.52 -24.58
C GLU A 56 17.64 9.64 -23.48
N ASP A 57 16.47 9.05 -23.67
CA ASP A 57 15.41 9.05 -22.65
C ASP A 57 15.89 8.38 -21.35
N ILE A 58 16.63 7.27 -21.48
CA ILE A 58 17.24 6.57 -20.35
C ILE A 58 18.30 7.44 -19.67
N ARG A 59 19.14 8.16 -20.43
CA ARG A 59 20.13 9.08 -19.87
C ARG A 59 19.49 10.23 -19.11
N GLN A 60 18.47 10.88 -19.67
CA GLN A 60 17.75 11.98 -19.02
C GLN A 60 17.06 11.51 -17.74
N ALA A 61 16.42 10.34 -17.78
CA ALA A 61 15.79 9.75 -16.60
C ALA A 61 16.82 9.47 -15.49
N LYS A 62 17.98 8.87 -15.83
CA LYS A 62 19.07 8.65 -14.87
C LYS A 62 19.58 9.97 -14.29
N LYS A 63 19.83 10.97 -15.13
CA LYS A 63 20.28 12.30 -14.69
C LYS A 63 19.27 12.94 -13.74
N SER A 64 17.97 12.87 -14.05
CA SER A 64 16.91 13.40 -13.20
C SER A 64 16.85 12.70 -11.84
N LEU A 65 16.83 11.35 -11.84
CA LEU A 65 16.70 10.52 -10.64
C LEU A 65 17.91 10.60 -9.71
N TYR A 66 19.12 10.62 -10.27
CA TYR A 66 20.37 10.63 -9.52
C TYR A 66 21.00 12.03 -9.41
N SER A 67 20.29 13.09 -9.84
CA SER A 67 20.78 14.49 -9.82
C SER A 67 21.27 14.97 -8.45
N LYS A 68 20.77 14.36 -7.37
CA LYS A 68 21.10 14.73 -5.99
C LYS A 68 22.08 13.77 -5.32
N ILE A 69 22.40 12.64 -5.97
CA ILE A 69 23.41 11.71 -5.47
C ILE A 69 24.73 12.16 -6.10
N GLY A 70 25.39 13.12 -5.44
CA GLY A 70 26.75 13.51 -5.80
C GLY A 70 27.66 12.32 -5.58
N ILE A 71 28.07 11.69 -6.68
CA ILE A 71 29.22 10.78 -6.74
C ILE A 71 30.39 11.59 -7.28
#